data_AF-A0A7G9B693-F1
#
_entry.id   AF-A0A7G9B693-F1
#
_cell.length_a   1.000
_cell.length_b   1.000
_cell.length_c   1.000
_cell.angle_alpha   90.00
_cell.angle_beta   90.00
_cell.angle_gamma   90.00
#
_symmetry.space_group_name_H-M   'P 1'
#
loop_
_entity.id
_entity.type
_entity.pdbx_description
1 polymer ?
#
loop_
_entity_poly.entity_id
_entity_poly.type
_entity_poly.pdbx_seq_one_letter_code
_entity_poly.pdbx_strand_id
1 'polypeptide(L)'
;MTRRSHGRPALPPDAKDEILHVLFANMEISGDEIAAILKKHHVSCDADVLQDRYRRQLGQRLMASLRDASGEREVLSNGKGRYVVLECCRDRQQLAAIRRRIQNQAHGLNASAGKVRSRIAVLDRLIARLRKAA
;
A
#
# COMPACT_ATOMS: atom_id res chain seq x y z
N MET A 1 9.80 3.15 -33.49
CA MET A 1 8.84 3.84 -32.59
C MET A 1 7.75 2.85 -32.21
N THR A 2 7.84 2.19 -31.06
CA THR A 2 6.80 1.27 -30.55
C THR A 2 6.13 1.89 -29.33
N ARG A 3 4.80 1.98 -29.40
CA ARG A 3 3.93 2.73 -28.49
C ARG A 3 4.05 2.20 -27.05
N ARG A 4 4.44 3.10 -26.13
CA ARG A 4 4.23 2.94 -24.68
C ARG A 4 2.74 3.00 -24.38
N SER A 5 2.11 1.86 -24.16
CA SER A 5 0.87 1.78 -23.37
C SER A 5 1.17 1.06 -22.07
N HIS A 6 1.81 1.74 -21.13
CA HIS A 6 1.90 1.26 -19.75
C HIS A 6 0.56 1.53 -19.04
N GLY A 7 -0.50 0.87 -19.49
CA GLY A 7 -1.70 0.71 -18.69
C GLY A 7 -1.34 -0.22 -17.54
N ARG A 8 -1.69 0.13 -16.29
CA ARG A 8 -1.73 -0.85 -15.21
C ARG A 8 -2.48 -2.08 -15.75
N PRO A 9 -1.96 -3.31 -15.61
CA PRO A 9 -2.78 -4.48 -15.88
C PRO A 9 -4.02 -4.34 -15.00
N ALA A 10 -5.17 -4.13 -15.64
CA ALA A 10 -6.44 -4.09 -14.94
C ALA A 10 -6.70 -5.51 -14.45
N LEU A 11 -7.00 -5.64 -13.17
CA LEU A 11 -7.42 -6.92 -12.62
C LEU A 11 -8.66 -7.37 -13.39
N PRO A 12 -8.70 -8.59 -13.97
CA PRO A 12 -9.90 -9.10 -14.65
C PRO A 12 -11.12 -8.97 -13.73
N PRO A 13 -12.28 -8.52 -14.24
CA PRO A 13 -13.48 -8.34 -13.41
C PRO A 13 -13.83 -9.59 -12.60
N ASP A 14 -13.80 -10.76 -13.24
CA ASP A 14 -14.14 -12.04 -12.59
C ASP A 14 -13.16 -12.38 -11.45
N ALA A 15 -11.87 -12.09 -11.61
CA ALA A 15 -10.87 -12.28 -10.56
C ALA A 15 -11.10 -11.34 -9.37
N LYS A 16 -11.48 -10.09 -9.67
CA LYS A 16 -11.81 -9.10 -8.64
C LYS A 16 -13.04 -9.54 -7.85
N ASP A 17 -14.09 -9.96 -8.53
CA ASP A 17 -15.35 -10.33 -7.90
C ASP A 17 -15.19 -11.58 -7.03
N GLU A 18 -14.40 -12.57 -7.48
CA GLU A 18 -14.06 -13.75 -6.67
C GLU A 18 -13.25 -13.40 -5.42
N ILE A 19 -12.21 -12.55 -5.55
CA ILE A 19 -11.43 -12.08 -4.38
C ILE A 19 -12.33 -11.37 -3.37
N LEU A 20 -13.20 -10.47 -3.84
CA LEU A 20 -14.11 -9.73 -2.97
C LEU A 20 -15.14 -10.64 -2.33
N HIS A 21 -15.66 -11.62 -3.06
CA HIS A 21 -16.60 -12.59 -2.52
C HIS A 21 -15.98 -13.40 -1.37
N VAL A 22 -14.77 -13.95 -1.57
CA VAL A 22 -14.06 -14.71 -0.52
C VAL A 22 -13.76 -13.82 0.68
N LEU A 23 -13.23 -12.61 0.46
CA LEU A 23 -12.91 -11.67 1.54
C LEU A 23 -14.15 -11.32 2.39
N PHE A 24 -15.30 -11.06 1.77
CA PHE A 24 -16.50 -10.68 2.52
C PHE A 24 -17.25 -11.87 3.13
N ALA A 25 -17.15 -13.07 2.54
CA ALA A 25 -17.71 -14.28 3.12
C ALA A 25 -16.96 -14.71 4.39
N ASN A 26 -15.62 -14.64 4.34
CA ASN A 26 -14.75 -15.10 5.44
C ASN A 26 -14.30 -13.97 6.37
N MET A 27 -14.54 -12.71 5.99
CA MET A 27 -14.05 -11.49 6.66
C MET A 27 -12.51 -11.38 6.71
N GLU A 28 -11.80 -12.27 6.02
CA GLU A 28 -10.36 -12.34 5.88
C GLU A 28 -10.02 -13.09 4.58
N ILE A 29 -8.86 -12.80 3.99
CA ILE A 29 -8.30 -13.55 2.87
C ILE A 29 -6.76 -13.46 2.93
N SER A 30 -6.08 -14.56 2.73
CA SER A 30 -4.62 -14.63 2.69
C SER A 30 -4.05 -14.17 1.34
N GLY A 31 -2.77 -13.83 1.34
CA GLY A 31 -2.05 -13.51 0.10
C GLY A 31 -1.97 -14.69 -0.87
N ASP A 32 -1.86 -15.92 -0.36
CA ASP A 32 -1.78 -17.13 -1.17
C ASP A 32 -3.13 -17.46 -1.82
N GLU A 33 -4.25 -17.24 -1.11
CA GLU A 33 -5.59 -17.36 -1.69
C GLU A 33 -5.79 -16.35 -2.82
N ILE A 34 -5.39 -15.09 -2.63
CA ILE A 34 -5.41 -14.08 -3.69
C ILE A 34 -4.58 -14.58 -4.89
N ALA A 35 -3.35 -15.06 -4.65
CA ALA A 35 -2.49 -15.55 -5.73
C ALA A 35 -3.10 -16.74 -6.48
N ALA A 36 -3.74 -17.67 -5.77
CA ALA A 36 -4.44 -18.81 -6.36
C ALA A 36 -5.61 -18.37 -7.26
N ILE A 37 -6.42 -17.41 -6.80
CA ILE A 37 -7.52 -16.83 -7.60
C ILE A 37 -6.96 -16.12 -8.84
N LEU A 38 -5.93 -15.29 -8.69
CA LEU A 38 -5.28 -14.62 -9.83
C LEU A 38 -4.74 -15.62 -10.85
N LYS A 39 -4.15 -16.72 -10.39
CA LYS A 39 -3.67 -17.81 -11.26
C LYS A 39 -4.81 -18.51 -11.99
N LYS A 40 -5.92 -18.81 -11.29
CA LYS A 40 -7.14 -19.40 -11.86
C LYS A 40 -7.72 -18.55 -13.00
N HIS A 41 -7.68 -17.23 -12.85
CA HIS A 41 -8.11 -16.26 -13.86
C HIS A 41 -7.02 -15.88 -14.88
N HIS A 42 -5.95 -16.68 -14.97
CA HIS A 42 -4.86 -16.52 -15.94
C HIS A 42 -4.17 -15.14 -15.91
N VAL A 43 -4.13 -14.49 -14.75
CA VAL A 43 -3.42 -13.22 -14.57
C VAL A 43 -1.92 -13.48 -14.66
N SER A 44 -1.30 -12.95 -15.70
CA SER A 44 0.13 -13.12 -15.99
C SER A 44 0.75 -11.83 -16.52
N CYS A 45 2.07 -11.77 -16.53
CA CYS A 45 2.84 -10.65 -17.08
C CYS A 45 4.13 -11.16 -17.71
N ASP A 46 4.62 -10.43 -18.71
CA ASP A 46 5.88 -10.73 -19.38
C ASP A 46 7.08 -10.73 -18.41
N ALA A 47 8.04 -11.64 -18.63
CA ALA A 47 9.17 -11.85 -17.74
C ALA A 47 10.08 -10.62 -17.62
N ASP A 48 10.32 -9.89 -18.72
CA ASP A 48 11.14 -8.68 -18.69
C ASP A 48 10.43 -7.55 -17.93
N VAL A 49 9.11 -7.46 -18.08
CA VAL A 49 8.29 -6.51 -17.31
C VAL A 49 8.30 -6.84 -15.82
N LEU A 50 8.23 -8.13 -15.45
CA LEU A 50 8.36 -8.57 -14.06
C LEU A 50 9.75 -8.22 -13.49
N GLN A 51 10.81 -8.43 -14.27
CA GLN A 51 12.17 -8.13 -13.84
C GLN A 51 12.42 -6.62 -13.67
N ASP A 52 11.89 -5.77 -14.56
CA ASP A 52 11.95 -4.32 -14.40
C ASP A 52 11.20 -3.86 -13.13
N ARG A 53 10.01 -4.42 -12.87
CA ARG A 53 9.25 -4.11 -11.64
C ARG A 53 10.04 -4.52 -10.39
N TYR A 54 10.65 -5.71 -10.40
CA TYR A 54 11.47 -6.18 -9.30
C TYR A 54 12.66 -5.24 -9.02
N ARG A 55 13.40 -4.85 -10.06
CA ARG A 55 14.51 -3.88 -9.94
C ARG A 55 14.06 -2.54 -9.37
N ARG A 56 12.91 -2.01 -9.82
CA ARG A 56 12.33 -0.77 -9.29
C ARG A 56 11.90 -0.91 -7.83
N GLN A 57 11.32 -2.04 -7.46
CA GLN A 57 10.91 -2.33 -6.08
C GLN A 57 12.12 -2.39 -5.14
N LEU A 58 13.22 -3.02 -5.57
CA LEU A 58 14.48 -3.02 -4.81
C LEU A 58 15.02 -1.61 -4.60
N GLY A 59 15.06 -0.80 -5.66
CA GLY A 59 15.45 0.61 -5.57
C GLY A 59 14.55 1.40 -4.62
N GLN A 60 13.22 1.24 -4.74
CA GLN A 60 12.25 1.87 -3.83
C GLN A 60 12.49 1.50 -2.37
N ARG A 61 12.79 0.23 -2.09
CA ARG A 61 13.06 -0.26 -0.74
C ARG A 61 14.33 0.38 -0.16
N LEU A 62 15.40 0.47 -0.94
CA LEU A 62 16.63 1.16 -0.54
C LEU A 62 16.35 2.64 -0.25
N MET A 63 15.68 3.35 -1.15
CA MET A 63 15.35 4.77 -0.92
C MET A 63 14.49 4.95 0.33
N ALA A 64 13.57 4.02 0.58
CA ALA A 64 12.72 4.02 1.77
C ALA A 64 13.43 3.58 3.06
N SER A 65 14.68 3.10 3.02
CA SER A 65 15.48 2.77 4.21
C SER A 65 16.43 3.88 4.65
N LEU A 66 16.69 4.87 3.79
CA LEU A 66 17.58 5.99 4.12
C LEU A 66 16.96 6.87 5.22
N ARG A 67 17.72 7.10 6.28
CA ARG A 67 17.35 7.91 7.44
C ARG A 67 18.47 8.84 7.82
N ASP A 68 18.13 9.97 8.40
CA ASP A 68 19.09 10.86 9.05
C ASP A 68 19.51 10.34 10.44
N ALA A 69 20.36 11.11 11.12
CA ALA A 69 20.86 10.79 12.46
C ALA A 69 19.75 10.73 13.54
N SER A 70 18.63 11.40 13.32
CA SER A 70 17.45 11.39 14.19
C SER A 70 16.49 10.23 13.88
N GLY A 71 16.76 9.46 12.83
CA GLY A 71 15.93 8.34 12.40
C GLY A 71 14.74 8.77 11.52
N GLU A 72 14.71 10.02 11.04
CA GLU A 72 13.67 10.51 10.12
C GLU A 72 14.03 10.23 8.66
N ARG A 73 13.03 10.25 7.76
CA ARG A 73 13.26 9.95 6.34
C ARG A 73 13.95 11.10 5.64
N GLU A 74 15.19 10.88 5.23
CA GLU A 74 15.97 11.87 4.48
C GLU A 74 15.61 11.92 2.98
N VAL A 75 15.13 10.80 2.41
CA VAL A 75 14.81 10.69 0.99
C VAL A 75 13.34 10.35 0.78
N LEU A 76 12.67 11.12 -0.11
CA LEU A 76 11.30 10.83 -0.54
C LEU A 76 11.14 10.89 -2.05
N SER A 77 10.24 10.05 -2.57
CA SER A 77 9.84 10.14 -3.98
C SER A 77 9.04 11.41 -4.24
N ASN A 78 9.28 12.07 -5.36
CA ASN A 78 8.45 13.19 -5.81
C ASN A 78 7.16 12.78 -6.54
N GLY A 79 6.86 11.47 -6.61
CA GLY A 79 5.68 10.92 -7.31
C GLY A 79 5.82 10.86 -8.84
N LYS A 80 6.93 11.34 -9.41
CA LYS A 80 7.23 11.34 -10.85
C LYS A 80 8.41 10.41 -11.19
N GLY A 81 8.62 9.38 -10.38
CA GLY A 81 9.72 8.44 -10.56
C GLY A 81 11.11 8.98 -10.19
N ARG A 82 11.19 10.13 -9.51
CA ARG A 82 12.45 10.65 -8.96
C ARG A 82 12.43 10.65 -7.43
N TYR A 83 13.60 10.66 -6.84
CA TYR A 83 13.82 10.77 -5.40
C TYR A 83 14.51 12.09 -5.09
N VAL A 84 14.22 12.62 -3.91
CA VAL A 84 14.66 13.93 -3.45
C VAL A 84 15.23 13.75 -2.05
N VAL A 85 16.47 14.19 -1.85
CA VAL A 85 17.05 14.41 -0.53
C VAL A 85 16.40 15.66 0.04
N LEU A 86 15.67 15.54 1.15
CA LEU A 86 14.78 16.59 1.65
C LEU A 86 15.54 17.85 2.07
N GLU A 87 16.61 17.68 2.85
CA GLU A 87 17.40 18.82 3.36
C GLU A 87 18.16 19.57 2.27
N CYS A 88 18.57 18.88 1.21
CA CYS A 88 19.29 19.48 0.08
C CYS A 88 18.37 20.01 -1.04
N CYS A 89 17.06 19.81 -0.93
CA CYS A 89 16.13 20.18 -2.00
C CYS A 89 15.98 21.71 -2.09
N ARG A 90 16.32 22.28 -3.25
CA ARG A 90 16.18 23.72 -3.54
C ARG A 90 14.88 24.08 -4.26
N ASP A 91 14.02 23.09 -4.53
CA ASP A 91 12.72 23.29 -5.19
C ASP A 91 11.59 23.34 -4.16
N ARG A 92 11.13 24.56 -3.86
CA ARG A 92 10.02 24.79 -2.92
C ARG A 92 8.71 24.14 -3.38
N GLN A 93 8.42 24.12 -4.68
CA GLN A 93 7.18 23.52 -5.18
C GLN A 93 7.20 22.00 -4.99
N GLN A 94 8.36 21.38 -5.22
CA GLN A 94 8.57 19.96 -4.97
C GLN A 94 8.41 19.61 -3.49
N LEU A 95 9.01 20.39 -2.58
CA LEU A 95 8.84 20.22 -1.14
C LEU A 95 7.38 20.42 -0.70
N ALA A 96 6.67 21.42 -1.24
CA ALA A 96 5.25 21.64 -0.95
C ALA A 96 4.37 20.47 -1.39
N ALA A 97 4.64 19.88 -2.56
CA ALA A 97 3.93 18.71 -3.05
C ALA A 97 4.19 17.46 -2.17
N ILE A 98 5.43 17.24 -1.76
CA ILE A 98 5.80 16.15 -0.84
C ILE A 98 5.10 16.34 0.50
N ARG A 99 5.15 17.54 1.09
CA ARG A 99 4.47 17.88 2.35
C ARG A 99 2.97 17.58 2.29
N ARG A 100 2.28 18.03 1.23
CA ARG A 100 0.84 17.75 1.04
C ARG A 100 0.56 16.25 1.00
N ARG A 101 1.40 15.46 0.33
CA ARG A 101 1.23 14.00 0.28
C ARG A 101 1.39 13.36 1.66
N ILE A 102 2.41 13.75 2.42
CA ILE A 102 2.62 13.24 3.79
C ILE A 102 1.41 13.54 4.66
N GLN A 103 0.91 14.78 4.62
CA GLN A 103 -0.25 15.20 5.40
C GLN A 103 -1.51 14.39 5.05
N ASN A 104 -1.76 14.18 3.75
CA ASN A 104 -2.88 13.36 3.29
C ASN A 104 -2.76 11.89 3.74
N GLN A 105 -1.55 11.31 3.69
CA GLN A 105 -1.29 9.95 4.15
C GLN A 105 -1.50 9.82 5.65
N ALA A 106 -0.97 10.76 6.45
CA ALA A 106 -1.15 10.80 7.88
C ALA A 106 -2.64 10.89 8.26
N HIS A 107 -3.41 11.74 7.56
CA HIS A 107 -4.84 11.87 7.79
C HIS A 107 -5.60 10.55 7.53
N GLY A 108 -5.32 9.88 6.41
CA GLY A 108 -5.95 8.58 6.10
C GLY A 108 -5.59 7.46 7.08
N LEU A 109 -4.34 7.42 7.55
CA LEU A 109 -3.89 6.49 8.58
C LEU A 109 -4.58 6.75 9.91
N ASN A 110 -4.71 8.02 10.33
CA ASN A 110 -5.40 8.40 11.55
C ASN A 110 -6.88 8.00 11.53
N ALA A 111 -7.56 8.18 10.39
CA ALA A 111 -8.95 7.74 10.23
C ALA A 111 -9.08 6.21 10.37
N SER A 112 -8.15 5.45 9.78
CA SER A 112 -8.12 3.99 9.87
C SER A 112 -7.82 3.50 11.29
N ALA A 113 -6.87 4.14 11.98
CA ALA A 113 -6.57 3.89 13.39
C ALA A 113 -7.80 4.14 14.27
N GLY A 114 -8.61 5.15 13.96
CA GLY A 114 -9.91 5.39 14.60
C GLY A 114 -10.85 4.18 14.49
N LYS A 115 -11.02 3.62 13.29
CA LYS A 115 -11.86 2.42 13.07
C LYS A 115 -11.39 1.23 13.89
N VAL A 116 -10.07 1.01 13.93
CA VAL A 116 -9.47 -0.08 14.73
C VAL A 116 -9.75 0.13 16.22
N ARG A 117 -9.52 1.34 16.75
CA ARG A 117 -9.81 1.67 18.16
C ARG A 117 -11.29 1.43 18.50
N SER A 118 -12.20 1.88 17.65
CA SER A 118 -13.64 1.66 17.86
C SER A 118 -13.99 0.18 17.89
N ARG A 119 -13.40 -0.65 17.02
CA ARG A 119 -13.64 -2.09 17.00
C ARG A 119 -13.10 -2.77 18.28
N ILE A 120 -11.89 -2.43 18.71
CA ILE A 120 -11.31 -2.93 19.96
C ILE A 120 -12.23 -2.63 21.15
N ALA A 121 -12.67 -1.37 21.27
CA ALA A 121 -13.57 -0.96 22.36
C ALA A 121 -14.94 -1.67 22.34
N VAL A 122 -15.44 -2.10 21.17
CA VAL A 122 -16.63 -2.94 21.08
C VAL A 122 -16.34 -4.35 21.61
N LEU A 123 -15.22 -4.95 21.19
CA LEU A 123 -14.83 -6.29 21.61
C LEU A 123 -14.56 -6.36 23.11
N ASP A 124 -13.86 -5.39 23.68
CA ASP A 124 -13.58 -5.32 25.13
C ASP A 124 -14.88 -5.29 25.95
N ARG A 125 -15.89 -4.52 25.49
CA ARG A 125 -17.20 -4.46 26.14
C ARG A 125 -17.95 -5.79 26.05
N LEU A 126 -17.87 -6.50 24.93
CA LEU A 126 -18.49 -7.83 24.78
C LEU A 126 -17.82 -8.85 25.71
N ILE A 127 -16.48 -8.87 25.74
CA ILE A 127 -15.70 -9.74 26.63
C ILE A 127 -16.06 -9.46 28.09
N ALA A 128 -16.13 -8.19 28.50
CA ALA A 128 -16.48 -7.80 29.86
C ALA A 128 -17.90 -8.25 30.26
N ARG A 129 -18.88 -8.20 29.33
CA ARG A 129 -20.25 -8.68 29.59
C ARG A 129 -20.31 -10.20 29.71
N LEU A 130 -19.64 -10.93 28.82
CA LEU A 130 -19.60 -12.40 28.86
C LEU A 130 -18.93 -12.90 30.14
N ARG A 131 -17.86 -12.24 30.60
CA ARG A 131 -17.20 -12.56 31.87
C ARG A 131 -18.03 -12.28 33.12
N LYS A 132 -19.00 -11.36 33.07
CA LYS A 132 -19.92 -11.10 34.19
C LYS A 132 -21.10 -12.07 34.23
N ALA A 133 -21.36 -12.79 33.14
CA ALA A 133 -22.47 -13.73 33.00
C ALA A 133 -22.05 -15.19 33.23
N ALA A 134 -20.76 -15.45 33.46
CA ALA A 134 -20.17 -16.73 33.84
C ALA A 134 -19.77 -16.68 35.32
#